data_AF-A0A930H290-F1
#
_entry.id   AF-A0A930H290-F1
#
_cell.length_a   1.000
_cell.length_b   1.000
_cell.length_c   1.000
_cell.angle_alpha   90.00
_cell.angle_beta   90.00
_cell.angle_gamma   90.00
#
_symmetry.space_group_name_H-M   'P 1'
#
loop_
_entity.id
_entity.type
_entity.pdbx_description
1 polymer ?
#
loop_
_entity_poly.entity_id
_entity_poly.type
_entity_poly.pdbx_seq_one_letter_code
_entity_poly.pdbx_strand_id
1 'polypeptide(L)'
;MKLRVIVCGGRNFQDKEFCFEKLDEIMSSLKDIEIVSGNAKGADAFGEEYALKNGLKLSVFKADWKKYGRAAGPIRNREMYHYALKDEPMIIAFWDGVSKGTKNMIEVASRDGAEVHIVNI
;
A
#
# COMPACT_ATOMS: atom_id res chain seq x y z
N MET A 1 -4.10 10.32 16.81
CA MET A 1 -3.67 10.31 15.40
C MET A 1 -3.70 8.87 14.95
N LYS A 2 -4.19 8.63 13.74
CA LYS A 2 -4.38 7.28 13.19
C LYS A 2 -3.22 6.94 12.26
N LEU A 3 -2.73 5.70 12.27
CA LEU A 3 -1.72 5.29 11.30
C LEU A 3 -2.38 4.78 10.03
N ARG A 4 -2.12 5.41 8.88
CA ARG A 4 -2.63 4.98 7.58
C ARG A 4 -1.53 4.30 6.80
N VAL A 5 -1.60 2.98 6.76
CA VAL A 5 -0.59 2.11 6.15
C VAL A 5 -1.01 1.76 4.74
N ILE A 6 -0.27 2.26 3.75
CA ILE A 6 -0.42 1.86 2.36
C ILE A 6 0.36 0.56 2.14
N VAL A 7 -0.37 -0.52 1.84
CA VAL A 7 0.23 -1.78 1.41
C VAL A 7 0.16 -1.86 -0.11
N CYS A 8 1.32 -1.95 -0.77
CA CYS A 8 1.40 -1.94 -2.22
C CYS A 8 2.52 -2.84 -2.76
N GLY A 9 2.41 -3.24 -4.03
CA GLY A 9 3.40 -4.14 -4.62
C GLY A 9 3.12 -4.53 -6.06
N GLY A 10 4.02 -5.33 -6.62
CA GLY A 10 3.88 -5.87 -7.98
C GLY A 10 2.63 -6.76 -8.10
N ARG A 11 1.92 -6.69 -9.23
CA ARG A 11 0.68 -7.47 -9.46
C ARG A 11 0.90 -8.98 -9.60
N ASN A 12 2.14 -9.38 -9.83
CA ASN A 12 2.56 -10.78 -9.98
C ASN A 12 3.07 -11.39 -8.67
N PHE A 13 3.17 -10.60 -7.60
CA PHE A 13 3.51 -11.09 -6.28
C PHE A 13 2.42 -12.02 -5.77
N GLN A 14 2.78 -13.25 -5.39
CA GLN A 14 1.83 -14.32 -5.07
C GLN A 14 2.03 -14.94 -3.69
N ASP A 15 3.10 -14.57 -2.97
CA ASP A 15 3.40 -15.13 -1.65
C ASP A 15 2.63 -14.38 -0.56
N LYS A 16 1.41 -14.85 -0.29
CA LYS A 16 0.51 -14.22 0.68
C LYS A 16 1.01 -14.41 2.10
N GLU A 17 1.50 -15.62 2.41
CA GLU A 17 2.00 -15.97 3.73
C GLU A 17 3.20 -15.08 4.10
N PHE A 18 4.15 -14.89 3.18
CA PHE A 18 5.26 -13.96 3.36
C PHE A 18 4.79 -12.51 3.53
N CYS A 19 3.78 -12.08 2.77
CA CYS A 19 3.18 -10.76 2.93
C CYS A 19 2.67 -10.55 4.37
N PHE A 20 1.91 -11.52 4.89
CA PHE A 20 1.33 -11.45 6.22
C PHE A 20 2.40 -11.44 7.31
N GLU A 21 3.41 -12.30 7.19
CA GLU A 21 4.54 -12.34 8.12
C GLU A 21 5.23 -10.98 8.22
N LYS A 22 5.48 -10.33 7.07
CA LYS A 22 6.12 -9.00 7.04
C LYS A 22 5.22 -7.90 7.58
N LEU A 23 3.91 -7.99 7.33
CA LEU A 23 2.93 -7.07 7.92
C LEU A 23 2.89 -7.21 9.44
N ASP A 24 2.89 -8.44 9.96
CA ASP A 24 2.95 -8.69 11.41
C ASP A 24 4.26 -8.18 12.01
N GLU A 25 5.41 -8.46 11.39
CA GLU A 25 6.71 -7.98 11.84
C GLU A 25 6.75 -6.45 11.97
N ILE A 26 6.38 -5.74 10.89
CA ILE A 26 6.44 -4.27 10.81
C ILE A 26 5.39 -3.61 11.71
N MET A 27 4.19 -4.16 11.80
CA MET A 27 3.06 -3.51 12.48
C MET A 27 2.80 -4.00 13.91
N SER A 28 3.50 -5.04 14.38
CA SER A 28 3.27 -5.68 15.69
C SER A 28 3.20 -4.74 16.90
N SER A 29 3.95 -3.64 16.88
CA SER A 29 3.99 -2.66 17.98
C SER A 29 3.14 -1.40 17.72
N LEU A 30 2.55 -1.29 16.53
CA LEU A 30 1.79 -0.14 16.07
C LEU A 30 0.31 -0.26 16.51
N LYS A 31 -0.38 0.88 16.62
CA LYS A 31 -1.77 0.94 17.10
C LYS A 31 -2.62 1.86 16.22
N ASP A 32 -3.94 1.69 16.29
CA ASP A 32 -4.94 2.46 15.51
C ASP A 32 -4.63 2.50 14.00
N ILE A 33 -4.43 1.32 13.42
CA ILE A 33 -4.05 1.12 12.03
C ILE A 33 -5.28 1.12 11.12
N GLU A 34 -5.16 1.82 9.99
CA GLU A 34 -5.99 1.63 8.81
C GLU A 34 -5.14 1.24 7.62
N ILE A 35 -5.52 0.16 6.96
CA ILE A 35 -4.93 -0.25 5.69
C ILE A 35 -5.54 0.60 4.56
N VAL A 36 -4.68 1.11 3.69
CA VAL A 36 -5.06 1.84 2.49
C VAL A 36 -4.61 1.04 1.27
N SER A 37 -5.56 0.58 0.47
CA SER A 37 -5.31 -0.29 -0.70
C SER A 37 -5.66 0.39 -2.01
N GLY A 38 -4.98 0.00 -3.08
CA GLY A 38 -5.29 0.38 -4.45
C GLY A 38 -6.15 -0.59 -5.26
N ASN A 39 -6.67 -1.63 -4.62
CA ASN A 39 -7.50 -2.65 -5.24
C ASN A 39 -6.88 -3.31 -6.48
N ALA A 40 -5.57 -3.56 -6.41
CA ALA A 40 -4.84 -4.32 -7.41
C ALA A 40 -4.62 -5.77 -6.96
N LYS A 41 -4.22 -6.64 -7.89
CA LYS A 41 -3.71 -7.97 -7.54
C LYS A 41 -2.37 -7.86 -6.82
N GLY A 42 -1.96 -8.93 -6.13
CA GLY A 42 -0.71 -9.00 -5.37
C GLY A 42 -0.86 -8.32 -4.01
N ALA A 43 0.15 -7.54 -3.61
CA ALA A 43 0.23 -6.98 -2.26
C ALA A 43 -0.99 -6.13 -1.87
N ASP A 44 -1.59 -5.35 -2.77
CA ASP A 44 -2.82 -4.60 -2.49
C ASP A 44 -3.96 -5.54 -2.02
N ALA A 45 -4.19 -6.66 -2.74
CA ALA A 45 -5.20 -7.65 -2.38
C ALA A 45 -4.86 -8.38 -1.07
N PHE A 46 -3.58 -8.68 -0.83
CA PHE A 46 -3.16 -9.29 0.43
C PHE A 46 -3.32 -8.33 1.61
N GLY A 47 -3.04 -7.04 1.44
CA GLY A 47 -3.29 -6.01 2.44
C GLY A 47 -4.78 -5.89 2.78
N GLU A 48 -5.67 -5.95 1.77
CA GLU A 48 -7.12 -6.02 1.98
C GLU A 48 -7.53 -7.25 2.80
N GLU A 49 -7.03 -8.44 2.45
CA GLU A 49 -7.31 -9.69 3.18
C GLU A 49 -6.78 -9.63 4.62
N TYR A 50 -5.57 -9.09 4.81
CA TYR A 50 -4.94 -8.90 6.12
C TYR A 50 -5.77 -7.96 7.01
N ALA A 51 -6.24 -6.84 6.45
CA ALA A 51 -7.08 -5.88 7.17
C ALA A 51 -8.36 -6.55 7.67
N LEU A 52 -9.05 -7.28 6.79
CA LEU A 52 -10.30 -7.96 7.11
C LEU A 52 -10.11 -9.03 8.18
N LYS A 53 -9.07 -9.85 8.06
CA LYS A 53 -8.77 -10.93 9.02
C LYS A 53 -8.45 -10.41 10.42
N ASN A 54 -7.76 -9.28 10.50
CA ASN A 54 -7.34 -8.69 11.77
C ASN A 54 -8.32 -7.62 12.30
N GLY A 55 -9.47 -7.43 11.66
CA GLY A 55 -10.46 -6.43 12.07
C GLY A 55 -9.98 -4.98 11.97
N LEU A 56 -8.99 -4.72 11.10
CA LEU A 56 -8.47 -3.37 10.86
C LEU A 56 -9.40 -2.58 9.95
N LYS A 57 -9.37 -1.26 10.09
CA LYS A 57 -10.08 -0.38 9.15
C LYS A 57 -9.42 -0.47 7.77
N LEU A 58 -10.23 -0.41 6.73
CA LEU A 58 -9.78 -0.56 5.35
C LEU A 58 -10.38 0.54 4.47
N SER A 59 -9.53 1.27 3.76
CA SER A 59 -9.90 2.24 2.74
C SER A 59 -9.36 1.80 1.37
N VAL A 60 -10.24 1.72 0.37
CA VAL A 60 -9.92 1.14 -0.95
C VAL A 60 -10.07 2.18 -2.06
N PHE A 61 -9.02 2.34 -2.88
CA PHE A 61 -8.93 3.32 -3.96
C PHE A 61 -8.77 2.62 -5.31
N LYS A 62 -9.81 2.65 -6.14
CA LYS A 62 -9.79 1.99 -7.46
C LYS A 62 -9.26 2.93 -8.53
N ALA A 63 -8.31 2.46 -9.34
CA ALA A 63 -7.82 3.23 -10.47
C ALA A 63 -8.87 3.28 -11.61
N ASP A 64 -9.21 4.50 -12.07
CA ASP A 64 -10.14 4.71 -13.19
C ASP A 64 -9.42 4.60 -14.55
N TRP A 65 -9.19 3.36 -14.97
CA TRP A 65 -8.55 3.04 -16.25
C TRP A 65 -9.35 3.51 -17.47
N LYS A 66 -10.68 3.58 -17.36
CA LYS A 66 -11.56 4.01 -18.45
C LYS A 66 -11.36 5.50 -18.73
N LYS A 67 -11.20 6.31 -17.69
CA LYS A 67 -11.03 7.76 -17.81
C LYS A 67 -9.60 8.18 -18.12
N TYR A 68 -8.61 7.58 -17.44
CA TYR A 68 -7.23 8.07 -17.46
C TYR A 68 -6.21 7.14 -18.15
N GLY A 69 -6.65 5.97 -18.63
CA GLY A 69 -5.77 5.00 -19.27
C GLY A 69 -4.55 4.68 -18.40
N ARG A 70 -3.34 4.76 -18.97
CA ARG A 70 -2.09 4.44 -18.27
C ARG A 70 -1.79 5.34 -17.06
N ALA A 71 -2.34 6.56 -17.03
CA ALA A 71 -2.16 7.47 -15.92
C ALA A 71 -3.03 7.13 -14.69
N ALA A 72 -4.02 6.24 -14.85
CA ALA A 72 -4.95 5.87 -13.77
C ALA A 72 -4.22 5.33 -12.52
N GLY A 73 -3.18 4.50 -12.71
CA GLY A 73 -2.38 3.97 -11.61
C GLY A 73 -1.67 5.07 -10.81
N PRO A 74 -0.81 5.90 -11.43
CA PRO A 74 -0.16 7.00 -10.75
C PRO A 74 -1.10 8.05 -10.14
N ILE A 75 -2.25 8.32 -10.77
CA ILE A 75 -3.28 9.20 -10.21
C ILE A 75 -3.83 8.60 -8.91
N ARG A 76 -4.26 7.34 -8.95
CA ARG A 76 -4.74 6.61 -7.78
C ARG A 76 -3.69 6.54 -6.67
N ASN A 77 -2.42 6.33 -7.02
CA ASN A 77 -1.33 6.30 -6.02
C ASN A 77 -1.24 7.62 -5.25
N ARG A 78 -1.32 8.76 -5.96
CA ARG A 78 -1.35 10.08 -5.31
C ARG A 78 -2.60 10.28 -4.47
N GLU A 79 -3.76 9.82 -4.93
CA GLU A 79 -5.01 9.91 -4.16
C GLU A 79 -4.93 9.13 -2.84
N MET A 80 -4.38 7.91 -2.86
CA MET A 80 -4.12 7.13 -1.66
C MET A 80 -3.16 7.84 -0.71
N TYR A 81 -2.07 8.38 -1.24
CA TYR A 81 -1.07 9.07 -0.42
C TYR A 81 -1.61 10.37 0.19
N HIS A 82 -2.32 11.19 -0.58
CA HIS A 82 -3.02 12.37 -0.07
C HIS A 82 -4.08 12.01 0.98
N TYR A 83 -4.73 10.86 0.82
CA TYR A 83 -5.62 10.36 1.86
C TYR A 83 -4.82 10.00 3.12
N ALA A 84 -3.71 9.27 3.00
CA ALA A 84 -2.86 8.90 4.13
C ALA A 84 -2.34 10.12 4.91
N LEU A 85 -1.94 11.19 4.21
CA LEU A 85 -1.46 12.47 4.77
C LEU A 85 -2.46 13.23 5.65
N LYS A 86 -3.76 12.88 5.63
CA LYS A 86 -4.72 13.48 6.57
C LYS A 86 -4.53 12.98 8.00
N ASP A 87 -3.77 11.90 8.18
CA ASP A 87 -3.24 11.42 9.44
C ASP A 87 -1.75 11.05 9.22
N GLU A 88 -1.22 10.04 9.92
CA GLU A 88 0.18 9.63 9.82
C GLU A 88 0.35 8.58 8.69
N PRO A 89 1.09 8.90 7.61
CA PRO A 89 1.28 7.97 6.51
C PRO A 89 2.45 7.00 6.77
N MET A 90 2.24 5.72 6.49
CA MET A 90 3.30 4.72 6.39
C MET A 90 3.11 3.89 5.12
N ILE A 91 4.19 3.52 4.47
CA ILE A 91 4.16 2.72 3.24
C ILE A 91 4.90 1.41 3.51
N ILE A 92 4.26 0.29 3.17
CA ILE A 92 4.89 -1.02 3.09
C ILE A 92 4.81 -1.48 1.63
N ALA A 93 5.95 -1.45 0.96
CA ALA A 93 6.10 -1.71 -0.46
C ALA A 93 6.81 -3.05 -0.71
N PHE A 94 6.06 -4.04 -1.19
CA PHE A 94 6.61 -5.31 -1.67
C PHE A 94 7.10 -5.13 -3.11
N TRP A 95 8.41 -4.99 -3.28
CA TRP A 95 9.00 -4.53 -4.53
C TRP A 95 10.09 -5.47 -5.06
N ASP A 96 9.96 -5.79 -6.35
CA ASP A 96 10.89 -6.61 -7.15
C ASP A 96 12.04 -5.79 -7.78
N GLY A 97 12.13 -4.49 -7.45
CA GLY A 97 13.06 -3.56 -8.09
C GLY A 97 12.66 -3.08 -9.50
N VAL A 98 11.60 -3.64 -10.09
CA VAL A 98 11.23 -3.42 -11.52
C VAL A 98 9.84 -2.80 -11.68
N SER A 99 8.89 -3.13 -10.80
CA SER A 99 7.50 -2.66 -10.83
C SER A 99 7.43 -1.13 -10.82
N LYS A 100 7.09 -0.56 -11.97
CA LYS A 100 6.94 0.90 -12.14
C LYS A 100 5.84 1.48 -11.24
N GLY A 101 4.77 0.72 -11.00
CA GLY A 101 3.67 1.14 -10.15
C GLY A 101 4.08 1.25 -8.69
N THR A 102 4.85 0.27 -8.19
CA THR A 102 5.38 0.25 -6.82
C THR A 102 6.44 1.32 -6.65
N LYS A 103 7.37 1.43 -7.59
CA LYS A 103 8.37 2.52 -7.62
C LYS A 103 7.71 3.89 -7.55
N ASN A 104 6.63 4.11 -8.31
CA ASN A 104 5.90 5.36 -8.28
C ASN A 104 5.30 5.66 -6.90
N MET A 105 4.76 4.67 -6.18
CA MET A 105 4.26 4.88 -4.81
C MET A 105 5.39 5.25 -3.84
N ILE A 106 6.51 4.52 -3.90
CA ILE A 106 7.71 4.80 -3.09
C ILE A 106 8.18 6.24 -3.33
N GLU A 107 8.33 6.65 -4.59
CA GLU A 107 8.76 8.01 -4.95
C GLU A 107 7.80 9.10 -4.49
N VAL A 108 6.48 8.83 -4.54
CA VAL A 108 5.46 9.77 -4.05
C VAL A 108 5.60 9.96 -2.53
N ALA A 109 5.78 8.86 -1.79
CA ALA A 109 5.86 8.91 -0.33
C ALA A 109 7.17 9.49 0.20
N SER A 110 8.31 9.13 -0.42
CA SER A 110 9.64 9.57 0.04
C SER A 110 9.88 11.07 -0.14
N ARG A 111 9.17 11.74 -1.07
CA ARG A 111 9.31 13.19 -1.28
C ARG A 111 8.86 14.03 -0.10
N ASP A 112 7.89 13.53 0.65
CA ASP A 112 7.24 14.27 1.74
C ASP A 112 7.66 13.72 3.12
N GLY A 113 8.68 12.85 3.16
CA GLY A 113 9.30 12.35 4.39
C GLY A 113 8.54 11.25 5.12
N ALA A 114 7.55 10.62 4.47
CA ALA A 114 6.82 9.51 5.07
C ALA A 114 7.74 8.30 5.32
N GLU A 115 7.39 7.50 6.33
CA GLU A 115 8.06 6.23 6.60
C GLU A 115 7.76 5.22 5.50
N VAL A 116 8.81 4.68 4.87
CA VAL A 116 8.70 3.72 3.77
C VAL A 116 9.51 2.47 4.09
N HIS A 117 8.81 1.35 4.25
CA HIS A 117 9.38 0.01 4.34
C HIS A 117 9.38 -0.64 2.97
N ILE A 118 10.57 -0.96 2.45
CA ILE A 118 10.71 -1.70 1.20
C ILE A 118 11.04 -3.15 1.54
N VAL A 119 10.13 -4.06 1.18
CA VAL A 119 10.29 -5.51 1.30
C VAL A 119 10.66 -6.05 -0.08
N ASN A 120 11.84 -6.63 -0.21
CA ASN A 120 12.30 -7.22 -1.47
C ASN A 120 11.58 -8.55 -1.75
N ILE A 121 11.09 -8.73 -2.97
CA ILE A 121 10.36 -9.92 -3.46
C ILE A 121 10.84 -10.37 -4.85
#